data_AF-A0A6J2YK25-F1
#
_entry.id   AF-A0A6J2YK25-F1
#
_cell.length_a   1.000
_cell.length_b   1.000
_cell.length_c   1.000
_cell.angle_alpha   90.00
_cell.angle_beta   90.00
_cell.angle_gamma   90.00
#
_symmetry.space_group_name_H-M   'P 1'
#
loop_
_entity.id
_entity.type
_entity.pdbx_description
1 polymer ?
#
loop_
_entity_poly.entity_id
_entity_poly.type
_entity_poly.pdbx_seq_one_letter_code
_entity_poly.pdbx_strand_id
1 'polypeptide(L)'
;MISCKCIKDCNAACSCRKAGLHCSVVCGSCQGRACSNSEIILEDPGDDEEIDSRLEELMTNENIEDVELNKNQMNTLGGYYEAPLIGICSLGAATNGLDAIGNVLNPVVTPDQNVPIGRSNFSFRDRLLSIFYSIWIRIYYHWHILPMEDKTVRKYLGNNLPYLGQIERNVSLLLLNRNQISHRIMPVVPGVIEFGGLNYNRAVQTLNPDLQDFLDKSNNGVIYFSLGAAIKLVDFLSPDQVQIFKSVFNKLPYNVLWKFENDTMESKPENIFVSKWLNQSVVLGMAT
;
A
#
# COMPACT_ATOMS: atom_id res chain seq x y z
N MET A 1 -17.76 8.65 10.59
CA MET A 1 -17.80 10.13 10.55
C MET A 1 -19.03 10.56 11.34
N ILE A 2 -18.86 11.13 12.54
CA ILE A 2 -19.99 11.54 13.38
C ILE A 2 -20.23 13.04 13.17
N SER A 3 -21.44 13.41 12.74
CA SER A 3 -21.82 14.82 12.60
C SER A 3 -21.96 15.45 13.99
N CYS A 4 -21.13 16.45 14.28
CA CYS A 4 -21.09 17.13 15.58
C CYS A 4 -21.50 18.59 15.40
N LYS A 5 -22.66 18.98 15.94
CA LYS A 5 -23.23 20.34 15.84
C LYS A 5 -22.87 21.24 17.03
N CYS A 6 -21.61 21.23 17.48
CA CYS A 6 -21.21 21.96 18.68
C CYS A 6 -20.51 23.27 18.26
N ILE A 7 -21.14 24.42 18.53
CA ILE A 7 -20.76 25.72 17.94
C ILE A 7 -19.82 26.53 18.85
N LYS A 8 -19.86 26.32 20.18
CA LYS A 8 -18.99 27.06 21.12
C LYS A 8 -18.40 26.23 22.26
N ASP A 9 -19.09 25.20 22.78
CA ASP A 9 -18.59 24.35 23.89
C ASP A 9 -19.15 22.92 23.85
N CYS A 10 -18.41 21.92 24.35
CA CYS A 10 -18.88 20.53 24.49
C CYS A 10 -19.71 20.35 25.77
N ASN A 11 -20.94 20.87 25.76
CA ASN A 11 -21.88 20.77 26.86
C ASN A 11 -22.96 19.69 26.61
N ALA A 12 -23.95 19.60 27.50
CA ALA A 12 -25.04 18.61 27.41
C ALA A 12 -25.90 18.73 26.14
N ALA A 13 -25.86 19.85 25.41
CA ALA A 13 -26.59 20.03 24.17
C ALA A 13 -25.88 19.43 22.94
N CYS A 14 -24.65 18.94 23.09
CA CYS A 14 -23.83 18.41 22.00
C CYS A 14 -24.35 17.04 21.50
N SER A 15 -24.47 16.86 20.18
CA SER A 15 -24.99 15.61 19.58
C SER A 15 -24.15 14.38 19.91
N CYS A 16 -22.84 14.54 20.09
CA CYS A 16 -21.93 13.47 20.51
C CYS A 16 -22.24 12.94 21.92
N ARG A 17 -22.58 13.81 22.89
CA ARG A 17 -23.00 13.37 24.24
C ARG A 17 -24.35 12.64 24.20
N LYS A 18 -25.29 13.07 23.37
CA LYS A 18 -26.56 12.36 23.17
C LYS A 18 -26.37 10.96 22.60
N ALA A 19 -25.29 10.75 21.85
CA ALA A 19 -24.87 9.44 21.34
C ALA A 19 -23.97 8.65 22.32
N GLY A 20 -23.77 9.15 23.55
CA GLY A 20 -23.02 8.44 24.60
C GLY A 20 -21.49 8.61 24.57
N LEU A 21 -20.97 9.55 23.78
CA LEU A 21 -19.53 9.81 23.70
C LEU A 21 -19.06 10.85 24.72
N HIS A 22 -17.84 10.66 25.23
CA HIS A 22 -17.17 11.63 26.10
C HIS A 22 -16.64 12.82 25.29
N CYS A 23 -16.70 14.01 25.87
CA CYS A 23 -16.15 15.22 25.26
C CYS A 23 -14.62 15.17 25.27
N SER A 24 -14.00 15.11 24.09
CA SER A 24 -12.56 15.31 23.90
C SER A 24 -12.24 16.69 23.32
N VAL A 25 -10.97 17.08 23.32
CA VAL A 25 -10.48 18.36 22.75
C VAL A 25 -10.89 18.49 21.27
N VAL A 26 -10.91 17.39 20.54
CA VAL A 26 -11.38 17.29 19.15
C VAL A 26 -12.82 17.79 18.98
N CYS A 27 -13.69 17.52 19.96
CA CYS A 27 -15.10 17.90 19.90
C CYS A 27 -15.30 19.43 19.93
N GLY A 28 -14.38 20.16 20.59
CA GLY A 28 -14.36 21.63 20.59
C GLY A 28 -13.98 22.24 19.24
N SER A 29 -13.19 21.52 18.45
CA SER A 29 -12.68 21.98 17.14
C SER A 29 -13.66 21.75 15.98
N CYS A 30 -14.77 21.05 16.20
CA CYS A 30 -15.65 20.62 15.11
C CYS A 30 -16.52 21.74 14.51
N GLN A 31 -16.69 22.89 15.18
CA GLN A 31 -17.41 24.09 14.68
C GLN A 31 -18.68 23.80 13.84
N GLY A 32 -19.47 22.77 14.20
CA GLY A 32 -20.68 22.40 13.46
C GLY A 32 -20.51 21.44 12.26
N ARG A 33 -19.34 20.82 12.06
CA ARG A 33 -19.04 19.87 10.96
C ARG A 33 -18.94 18.42 11.47
N ALA A 34 -17.85 17.72 11.12
CA ALA A 34 -17.63 16.32 11.48
C ALA A 34 -16.38 16.20 12.35
N CYS A 35 -16.46 15.39 13.41
CA CYS A 35 -15.30 15.06 14.23
C CYS A 35 -14.64 13.78 13.72
N SER A 36 -13.34 13.84 13.44
CA SER A 36 -12.48 12.69 13.17
C SER A 36 -11.78 12.30 14.48
N ASN A 37 -11.81 11.02 14.87
CA ASN A 37 -11.07 10.51 16.04
C ASN A 37 -9.55 10.43 15.80
N SER A 38 -8.98 11.30 14.96
CA SER A 38 -7.53 11.45 14.88
C SER A 38 -7.10 12.30 16.06
N GLU A 39 -6.56 11.67 17.11
CA GLU A 39 -5.70 12.37 18.04
C GLU A 39 -4.59 13.05 17.23
N ILE A 40 -4.44 14.36 17.41
CA ILE A 40 -3.16 14.99 17.16
C ILE A 40 -2.33 14.53 18.35
N ILE A 41 -1.47 13.54 18.12
CA ILE A 41 -0.43 13.18 19.07
C ILE A 41 0.44 14.44 19.18
N LEU A 42 0.30 15.16 20.30
CA LEU A 42 1.35 16.05 20.75
C LEU A 42 2.36 15.10 21.39
N GLU A 43 3.46 14.87 20.68
CA GLU A 43 4.60 14.06 21.13
C GLU A 43 4.98 14.49 22.56
N ASP A 44 4.89 13.55 23.50
CA ASP A 44 5.40 13.72 24.86
C ASP A 44 6.84 13.17 24.84
N PRO A 45 7.87 14.02 24.87
CA PRO A 45 9.24 13.65 24.50
C PRO A 45 9.96 12.75 25.52
N GLY A 46 9.29 12.28 26.57
CA GLY A 46 9.94 11.63 27.71
C GLY A 46 10.20 10.13 27.57
N ASP A 47 9.27 9.40 26.93
CA ASP A 47 9.32 7.92 26.85
C ASP A 47 9.56 7.42 25.41
N ASP A 48 9.23 8.23 24.41
CA ASP A 48 9.47 7.92 23.00
C ASP A 48 10.96 8.01 22.65
N GLU A 49 11.76 8.88 23.30
CA GLU A 49 13.19 9.03 23.00
C GLU A 49 14.01 7.74 23.24
N GLU A 50 13.63 6.89 24.20
CA GLU A 50 14.33 5.62 24.48
C GLU A 50 13.94 4.50 23.50
N ILE A 51 12.73 4.56 22.93
CA ILE A 51 12.23 3.59 21.95
C ILE A 51 12.65 3.99 20.53
N ASP A 52 12.57 5.28 20.19
CA ASP A 52 13.06 5.82 18.93
C ASP A 52 14.57 5.64 18.86
N SER A 53 15.32 5.87 19.93
CA SER A 53 16.76 5.58 19.93
C SER A 53 17.06 4.09 19.74
N ARG A 54 16.28 3.15 20.29
CA ARG A 54 16.49 1.70 20.05
C ARG A 54 16.03 1.23 18.68
N LEU A 55 14.96 1.79 18.12
CA LEU A 55 14.50 1.52 16.75
C LEU A 55 15.42 2.18 15.72
N GLU A 56 15.88 3.40 15.96
CA GLU A 56 16.90 4.10 15.18
C GLU A 56 18.24 3.39 15.28
N GLU A 57 18.67 2.91 16.45
CA GLU A 57 19.89 2.12 16.63
C GLU A 57 19.76 0.75 15.93
N LEU A 58 18.58 0.13 15.94
CA LEU A 58 18.25 -1.02 15.10
C LEU A 58 18.28 -0.69 13.61
N MET A 59 18.02 0.55 13.19
CA MET A 59 18.11 1.00 11.79
C MET A 59 19.49 1.54 11.38
N THR A 60 20.36 1.92 12.33
CA THR A 60 21.67 2.57 12.06
C THR A 60 22.88 1.70 12.31
N ASN A 61 22.82 0.65 13.16
CA ASN A 61 24.01 -0.13 13.55
C ASN A 61 24.34 -1.37 12.70
N GLU A 62 23.55 -1.69 11.67
CA GLU A 62 23.95 -2.65 10.63
C GLU A 62 23.72 -1.98 9.27
N ASN A 63 24.46 -2.37 8.23
CA ASN A 63 24.22 -1.94 6.85
C ASN A 63 22.81 -2.36 6.40
N ILE A 64 21.80 -1.61 6.82
CA ILE A 64 20.37 -1.88 6.59
C ILE A 64 19.97 -1.11 5.34
N GLU A 65 20.53 -1.56 4.22
CA GLU A 65 19.78 -1.53 2.96
C GLU A 65 18.86 -2.78 2.84
N ASP A 66 18.98 -3.75 3.77
CA ASP A 66 18.39 -5.10 3.64
C ASP A 66 17.40 -5.54 4.75
N VAL A 67 17.08 -4.71 5.75
CA VAL A 67 16.01 -5.04 6.73
C VAL A 67 14.75 -4.24 6.40
N GLU A 68 14.18 -4.53 5.23
CA GLU A 68 12.76 -4.27 5.00
C GLU A 68 12.00 -5.17 5.98
N LEU A 69 11.45 -4.61 7.07
CA LEU A 69 10.62 -5.38 7.98
C LEU A 69 9.48 -5.99 7.17
N ASN A 70 9.53 -7.31 7.01
CA ASN A 70 8.47 -8.03 6.31
C ASN A 70 7.17 -7.86 7.09
N LYS A 71 6.03 -7.94 6.37
CA LYS A 71 4.67 -7.83 6.93
C LYS A 71 4.50 -8.53 8.28
N ASN A 72 5.08 -9.71 8.43
CA ASN A 72 4.96 -10.54 9.62
C ASN A 72 5.79 -10.01 10.80
N GLN A 73 6.95 -9.42 10.54
CA GLN A 73 7.78 -8.79 11.57
C GLN A 73 7.10 -7.55 12.13
N MET A 74 6.43 -6.75 11.30
CA MET A 74 5.68 -5.57 11.77
C MET A 74 4.52 -5.94 12.71
N ASN A 75 3.85 -7.08 12.45
CA ASN A 75 2.76 -7.57 13.30
C ASN A 75 3.21 -7.85 14.74
N THR A 76 4.50 -8.11 14.97
CA THR A 76 5.03 -8.43 16.30
C THR A 76 4.90 -7.30 17.29
N LEU A 77 4.87 -6.05 16.81
CA LEU A 77 4.61 -4.88 17.64
C LEU A 77 3.21 -4.96 18.29
N GLY A 78 2.21 -5.47 17.58
CA GLY A 78 0.89 -5.69 18.18
C GLY A 78 0.92 -6.75 19.28
N GLY A 79 1.77 -7.78 19.15
CA GLY A 79 2.01 -8.74 20.22
C GLY A 79 2.78 -8.14 21.40
N TYR A 80 3.72 -7.24 21.13
CA TYR A 80 4.54 -6.56 22.15
C TYR A 80 3.71 -5.58 23.00
N TYR A 81 2.89 -4.78 22.34
CA TYR A 81 2.03 -3.76 22.97
C TYR A 81 0.63 -4.27 23.33
N GLU A 82 0.35 -5.56 23.11
CA GLU A 82 -0.98 -6.17 23.28
C GLU A 82 -2.09 -5.39 22.52
N ALA A 83 -1.74 -4.83 21.37
CA ALA A 83 -2.61 -3.98 20.56
C ALA A 83 -3.32 -4.75 19.43
N PRO A 84 -4.55 -4.36 19.04
CA PRO A 84 -5.25 -4.97 17.92
C PRO A 84 -4.51 -4.70 16.60
N LEU A 85 -4.39 -5.75 15.77
CA LEU A 85 -3.71 -5.66 14.48
C LEU A 85 -4.71 -5.42 13.34
N ILE A 86 -4.45 -4.37 12.54
CA ILE A 86 -5.16 -4.09 11.29
C ILE A 86 -4.17 -4.23 10.15
N GLY A 87 -4.38 -5.21 9.26
CA GLY A 87 -3.57 -5.41 8.07
C GLY A 87 -4.08 -4.57 6.90
N ILE A 88 -3.17 -4.01 6.11
CA ILE A 88 -3.49 -3.37 4.83
C ILE A 88 -2.68 -4.06 3.73
N CYS A 89 -3.32 -4.41 2.63
CA CYS A 89 -2.66 -4.93 1.43
C CYS A 89 -2.90 -3.97 0.26
N SER A 90 -1.84 -3.56 -0.41
CA SER A 90 -1.87 -2.66 -1.58
C SER A 90 -2.54 -3.29 -2.81
N LEU A 91 -2.71 -4.61 -2.80
CA LEU A 91 -3.44 -5.42 -3.77
C LEU A 91 -4.31 -6.45 -3.01
N GLY A 92 -4.48 -7.65 -3.56
CA GLY A 92 -5.04 -8.78 -2.83
C GLY A 92 -4.06 -9.38 -1.82
N ALA A 93 -4.58 -10.22 -0.94
CA ALA A 93 -3.78 -11.01 -0.01
C ALA A 93 -3.55 -12.42 -0.55
N ALA A 94 -2.34 -12.95 -0.34
CA ALA A 94 -2.02 -14.34 -0.59
C ALA A 94 -2.68 -15.25 0.47
N THR A 95 -2.72 -16.55 0.20
CA THR A 95 -3.38 -17.57 1.04
C THR A 95 -3.06 -17.41 2.52
N ASN A 96 -1.77 -17.25 2.88
CA ASN A 96 -1.35 -17.15 4.28
C ASN A 96 -1.92 -15.90 4.97
N GLY A 97 -2.00 -14.78 4.26
CA GLY A 97 -2.58 -13.53 4.80
C GLY A 97 -4.09 -13.60 4.99
N LEU A 98 -4.78 -14.40 4.18
CA LEU A 98 -6.22 -14.66 4.32
C LEU A 98 -6.49 -15.68 5.42
N ASP A 99 -5.66 -16.72 5.53
CA ASP A 99 -5.73 -17.72 6.59
C ASP A 99 -5.55 -17.09 7.98
N ALA A 100 -4.68 -16.07 8.10
CA ALA A 100 -4.43 -15.34 9.33
C ALA A 100 -5.71 -14.72 9.95
N ILE A 101 -6.66 -14.30 9.13
CA ILE A 101 -7.97 -13.76 9.56
C ILE A 101 -9.11 -14.80 9.44
N GLY A 102 -8.76 -16.06 9.24
CA GLY A 102 -9.72 -17.16 9.12
C GLY A 102 -10.47 -17.22 7.78
N ASN A 103 -10.04 -16.48 6.75
CA ASN A 103 -10.65 -16.51 5.43
C ASN A 103 -10.05 -17.61 4.55
N VAL A 104 -10.41 -18.86 4.84
CA VAL A 104 -9.90 -20.03 4.10
C VAL A 104 -10.60 -20.16 2.74
N LEU A 105 -9.85 -19.92 1.66
CA LEU A 105 -10.35 -20.04 0.30
C LEU A 105 -10.29 -21.47 -0.22
N ASN A 106 -11.27 -21.86 -1.04
CA ASN A 106 -11.23 -23.11 -1.80
C ASN A 106 -10.35 -22.96 -3.04
N PRO A 107 -9.20 -23.64 -3.15
CA PRO A 107 -8.24 -23.45 -4.24
C PRO A 107 -8.78 -23.89 -5.62
N VAL A 108 -9.86 -24.68 -5.67
CA VAL A 108 -10.48 -25.13 -6.93
C VAL A 108 -11.31 -24.02 -7.58
N VAL A 109 -11.95 -23.19 -6.76
CA VAL A 109 -12.86 -22.12 -7.21
C VAL A 109 -12.17 -20.77 -7.17
N THR A 110 -11.28 -20.59 -6.20
CA THR A 110 -10.55 -19.35 -5.96
C THR A 110 -9.07 -19.68 -5.81
N PRO A 111 -8.34 -19.82 -6.93
CA PRO A 111 -6.90 -20.04 -6.88
C PRO A 111 -6.20 -18.85 -6.23
N ASP A 112 -5.06 -19.13 -5.60
CA ASP A 112 -4.22 -18.09 -5.01
C ASP A 112 -3.76 -17.08 -6.09
N GLN A 113 -3.62 -15.81 -5.69
CA GLN A 113 -3.25 -14.73 -6.60
C GLN A 113 -1.88 -14.89 -7.25
N ASN A 114 -0.98 -15.67 -6.64
CA ASN A 114 0.36 -15.96 -7.15
C ASN A 114 0.39 -17.10 -8.17
N VAL A 115 -0.74 -17.79 -8.39
CA VAL A 115 -0.84 -18.85 -9.40
C VAL A 115 -1.24 -18.20 -10.72
N PRO A 116 -0.49 -18.41 -11.82
CA PRO A 116 -0.72 -17.74 -13.10
C PRO A 116 -1.90 -18.35 -13.88
N ILE A 117 -3.11 -18.26 -13.32
CA ILE A 117 -4.35 -18.79 -13.90
C ILE A 117 -5.29 -17.63 -14.26
N GLY A 118 -5.81 -17.66 -15.48
CA GLY A 118 -6.73 -16.63 -16.01
C GLY A 118 -8.02 -16.50 -15.21
N ARG A 119 -8.78 -15.41 -15.41
CA ARG A 119 -9.94 -15.05 -14.58
C ARG A 119 -11.13 -16.00 -14.63
N SER A 120 -11.29 -16.83 -15.65
CA SER A 120 -12.43 -17.74 -15.79
C SER A 120 -12.04 -19.01 -16.55
N ASN A 121 -12.93 -20.01 -16.54
CA ASN A 121 -12.82 -21.26 -17.30
C ASN A 121 -11.57 -22.10 -16.96
N PHE A 122 -11.46 -22.52 -15.71
CA PHE A 122 -10.37 -23.38 -15.27
C PHE A 122 -10.46 -24.77 -15.86
N SER A 123 -9.38 -25.20 -16.50
CA SER A 123 -9.20 -26.60 -16.85
C SER A 123 -8.99 -27.46 -15.61
N PHE A 124 -9.10 -28.79 -15.77
CA PHE A 124 -8.75 -29.73 -14.71
C PHE A 124 -7.30 -29.55 -14.22
N ARG A 125 -6.37 -29.24 -15.15
CA ARG A 125 -4.95 -29.01 -14.82
C ARG A 125 -4.77 -27.75 -13.96
N ASP A 126 -5.46 -26.66 -14.29
CA ASP A 126 -5.39 -25.42 -13.51
C ASP A 126 -5.86 -25.64 -12.07
N ARG A 127 -6.96 -26.38 -11.89
CA ARG A 127 -7.48 -26.74 -10.56
C ARG A 127 -6.49 -27.59 -9.78
N LEU A 128 -5.86 -28.57 -10.43
CA LEU A 128 -4.86 -29.41 -9.80
C LEU A 128 -3.62 -28.61 -9.37
N LEU A 129 -3.14 -27.72 -10.24
CA LEU A 129 -2.03 -26.80 -9.92
C LEU A 129 -2.38 -25.88 -8.75
N SER A 130 -3.61 -25.37 -8.70
CA SER A 130 -4.08 -24.50 -7.62
C SER A 130 -4.14 -25.22 -6.27
N ILE A 131 -4.63 -26.47 -6.27
CA ILE A 131 -4.63 -27.32 -5.08
C ILE A 131 -3.20 -27.58 -4.61
N PHE A 132 -2.33 -28.01 -5.53
CA PHE A 132 -0.93 -28.30 -5.20
C PHE A 132 -0.23 -27.07 -4.63
N TYR A 133 -0.38 -25.92 -5.27
CA TYR A 133 0.19 -24.66 -4.80
C TYR A 133 -0.34 -24.29 -3.42
N SER A 134 -1.65 -24.39 -3.18
CA SER A 134 -2.26 -24.06 -1.88
C SER A 134 -1.74 -24.94 -0.75
N ILE A 135 -1.55 -26.24 -0.98
CA ILE A 135 -0.96 -27.16 0.00
C ILE A 135 0.51 -26.82 0.21
N TRP A 136 1.26 -26.68 -0.88
CA TRP A 136 2.69 -26.39 -0.84
C TRP A 136 2.99 -25.09 -0.11
N ILE A 137 2.28 -23.99 -0.41
CA ILE A 137 2.54 -22.68 0.21
C ILE A 137 2.25 -22.70 1.70
N ARG A 138 1.19 -23.39 2.15
CA ARG A 138 0.86 -23.54 3.58
C ARG A 138 1.94 -24.33 4.33
N ILE A 139 2.39 -25.44 3.75
CA ILE A 139 3.47 -26.26 4.33
C ILE A 139 4.76 -25.44 4.39
N TYR A 140 5.16 -24.84 3.27
CA TYR A 140 6.37 -24.03 3.17
C TYR A 140 6.34 -22.85 4.16
N TYR A 141 5.20 -22.17 4.26
CA TYR A 141 5.03 -21.07 5.19
C TYR A 141 5.19 -21.51 6.64
N HIS A 142 4.46 -22.55 7.08
CA HIS A 142 4.48 -22.97 8.48
C HIS A 142 5.76 -23.69 8.90
N TRP A 143 6.45 -24.36 7.98
CA TRP A 143 7.66 -25.14 8.31
C TRP A 143 8.96 -24.40 8.03
N HIS A 144 8.97 -23.41 7.12
CA HIS A 144 10.18 -22.66 6.78
C HIS A 144 10.08 -21.18 7.11
N ILE A 145 9.11 -20.45 6.53
CA ILE A 145 9.04 -18.99 6.65
C ILE A 145 8.75 -18.57 8.10
N LEU A 146 7.66 -19.06 8.68
CA LEU A 146 7.19 -18.62 9.98
C LEU A 146 8.19 -18.91 11.13
N PRO A 147 8.85 -20.10 11.20
CA PRO A 147 9.91 -20.33 12.18
C PRO A 147 11.18 -19.49 11.94
N MET A 148 11.50 -19.19 10.68
CA MET A 148 12.65 -18.33 10.34
C MET A 148 12.40 -16.88 10.75
N GLU A 149 11.21 -16.36 10.48
CA GLU A 149 10.79 -15.02 10.89
C GLU A 149 10.69 -14.91 12.41
N ASP A 150 10.09 -15.88 13.10
CA ASP A 150 10.01 -15.89 14.57
C ASP A 150 11.41 -15.88 15.23
N LYS A 151 12.38 -16.61 14.68
CA LYS A 151 13.79 -16.55 15.14
C LYS A 151 14.38 -15.15 14.97
N THR A 152 14.09 -14.51 13.84
CA THR A 152 14.59 -13.17 13.54
C THR A 152 13.97 -12.15 14.50
N VAL A 153 12.66 -12.22 14.71
CA VAL A 153 11.94 -11.37 15.67
C VAL A 153 12.51 -11.52 17.08
N ARG A 154 12.74 -12.76 17.53
CA ARG A 154 13.31 -13.04 18.86
C ARG A 154 14.74 -12.52 19.01
N LYS A 155 15.53 -12.50 17.93
CA LYS A 155 16.89 -11.93 17.93
C LYS A 155 16.87 -10.43 18.28
N TYR A 156 15.89 -9.69 17.78
CA TYR A 156 15.85 -8.22 17.92
C TYR A 156 14.92 -7.71 19.02
N LEU A 157 13.74 -8.32 19.19
CA LEU A 157 12.73 -7.92 20.19
C LEU A 157 12.75 -8.76 21.48
N GLY A 158 13.60 -9.80 21.51
CA GLY A 158 13.74 -10.69 22.65
C GLY A 158 12.66 -11.78 22.71
N ASN A 159 12.73 -12.60 23.77
CA ASN A 159 11.89 -13.79 23.92
C ASN A 159 10.56 -13.55 24.63
N ASN A 160 10.30 -12.32 25.12
CA ASN A 160 9.09 -11.96 25.87
C ASN A 160 7.88 -11.72 24.96
N LEU A 161 7.76 -12.48 23.89
CA LEU A 161 6.71 -12.36 22.88
C LEU A 161 6.11 -13.74 22.59
N PRO A 162 4.78 -13.80 22.35
CA PRO A 162 4.15 -15.00 21.82
C PRO A 162 4.82 -15.47 20.52
N TYR A 163 4.60 -16.73 20.14
CA TYR A 163 5.06 -17.21 18.85
C TYR A 163 4.44 -16.38 17.72
N LEU A 164 5.23 -16.02 16.71
CA LEU A 164 4.77 -15.16 15.61
C LEU A 164 3.45 -15.66 14.97
N GLY A 165 3.29 -16.97 14.81
CA GLY A 165 2.05 -17.55 14.29
C GLY A 165 0.81 -17.36 15.15
N GLN A 166 0.97 -17.09 16.45
CA GLN A 166 -0.13 -16.69 17.34
C GLN A 166 -0.47 -15.21 17.16
N ILE A 167 0.55 -14.37 17.00
CA ILE A 167 0.40 -12.94 16.75
C ILE A 167 -0.33 -12.70 15.42
N GLU A 168 0.05 -13.41 14.35
CA GLU A 168 -0.60 -13.29 13.04
C GLU A 168 -2.09 -13.66 13.05
N ARG A 169 -2.49 -14.58 13.94
CA ARG A 169 -3.90 -14.96 14.11
C ARG A 169 -4.73 -13.91 14.84
N ASN A 170 -4.09 -12.89 15.42
CA ASN A 170 -4.76 -11.80 16.14
C ASN A 170 -5.07 -10.58 15.23
N VAL A 171 -4.97 -10.75 13.91
CA VAL A 171 -5.39 -9.72 12.95
C VAL A 171 -6.91 -9.60 13.00
N SER A 172 -7.39 -8.45 13.47
CA SER A 172 -8.81 -8.16 13.66
C SER A 172 -9.50 -7.69 12.38
N LEU A 173 -8.74 -7.08 11.46
CA LEU A 173 -9.25 -6.50 10.23
C LEU A 173 -8.18 -6.55 9.14
N LEU A 174 -8.57 -6.92 7.93
CA LEU A 174 -7.72 -6.91 6.74
C LEU A 174 -8.35 -6.06 5.64
N LEU A 175 -7.71 -4.94 5.33
CA LEU A 175 -8.11 -4.01 4.28
C LEU A 175 -7.39 -4.37 2.98
N LEU A 176 -8.13 -4.72 1.94
CA LEU A 176 -7.59 -5.08 0.62
C LEU A 176 -7.86 -3.95 -0.37
N ASN A 177 -6.80 -3.34 -0.90
CA ASN A 177 -6.90 -2.35 -1.97
C ASN A 177 -7.16 -3.06 -3.31
N ARG A 178 -8.40 -3.50 -3.48
CA ARG A 178 -8.81 -4.39 -4.55
C ARG A 178 -10.21 -4.01 -5.01
N ASN A 179 -10.37 -3.82 -6.32
CA ASN A 179 -11.67 -3.57 -6.92
C ASN A 179 -12.33 -4.86 -7.41
N GLN A 180 -13.56 -5.13 -6.97
CA GLN A 180 -14.29 -6.36 -7.28
C GLN A 180 -14.60 -6.55 -8.77
N ILE A 181 -14.57 -5.48 -9.57
CA ILE A 181 -14.76 -5.51 -11.02
C ILE A 181 -13.46 -5.89 -11.73
N SER A 182 -12.32 -5.30 -11.30
CA SER A 182 -11.04 -5.55 -11.94
C SER A 182 -10.39 -6.85 -11.49
N HIS A 183 -10.77 -7.39 -10.34
CA HIS A 183 -10.22 -8.62 -9.80
C HIS A 183 -11.26 -9.77 -9.75
N ARG A 184 -10.77 -10.99 -9.49
CA ARG A 184 -11.62 -12.19 -9.36
C ARG A 184 -12.60 -12.08 -8.19
N ILE A 185 -13.83 -12.55 -8.32
CA ILE A 185 -14.71 -12.63 -7.15
C ILE A 185 -14.22 -13.75 -6.20
N MET A 186 -14.13 -13.45 -4.90
CA MET A 186 -13.75 -14.42 -3.88
C MET A 186 -14.64 -14.26 -2.65
N PRO A 187 -14.96 -15.37 -1.94
CA PRO A 187 -15.64 -15.27 -0.65
C PRO A 187 -14.72 -14.60 0.37
N VAL A 188 -15.28 -13.69 1.15
CA VAL A 188 -14.58 -12.96 2.20
C VAL A 188 -15.38 -13.01 3.50
N VAL A 189 -14.67 -13.19 4.62
CA VAL A 189 -15.25 -13.07 5.97
C VAL A 189 -15.47 -11.59 6.32
N PRO A 190 -16.33 -11.24 7.30
CA PRO A 190 -16.59 -9.86 7.69
C PRO A 190 -15.35 -9.05 8.11
N GLY A 191 -14.29 -9.73 8.60
CA GLY A 191 -13.00 -9.11 8.93
C GLY A 191 -12.18 -8.70 7.71
N VAL A 192 -12.60 -9.01 6.49
CA VAL A 192 -11.91 -8.62 5.25
C VAL A 192 -12.75 -7.56 4.53
N ILE A 193 -12.19 -6.36 4.37
CA ILE A 193 -12.83 -5.26 3.66
C ILE A 193 -12.06 -4.99 2.37
N GLU A 194 -12.72 -5.21 1.24
CA GLU A 194 -12.22 -4.79 -0.08
C GLU A 194 -12.60 -3.33 -0.34
N PHE A 195 -11.63 -2.51 -0.71
CA PHE A 195 -11.84 -1.13 -1.14
C PHE A 195 -11.10 -0.87 -2.46
N GLY A 196 -11.78 -0.21 -3.41
CA GLY A 196 -11.30 -0.05 -4.78
C GLY A 196 -10.34 1.13 -5.00
N GLY A 197 -9.48 1.44 -4.03
CA GLY A 197 -8.62 2.62 -4.05
C GLY A 197 -8.85 3.55 -2.85
N LEU A 198 -7.76 4.03 -2.24
CA LEU A 198 -7.82 5.16 -1.32
C LEU A 198 -7.87 6.45 -2.14
N ASN A 199 -8.99 7.16 -2.06
CA ASN A 199 -9.08 8.52 -2.59
C ASN A 199 -8.34 9.45 -1.63
N TYR A 200 -7.07 9.72 -1.90
CA TYR A 200 -6.36 10.79 -1.21
C TYR A 200 -6.92 12.13 -1.68
N ASN A 201 -7.28 13.00 -0.73
CA ASN A 201 -7.79 14.32 -1.06
C ASN A 201 -6.65 15.10 -1.74
N ARG A 202 -6.79 15.34 -3.05
CA ARG A 202 -5.75 15.95 -3.87
C ARG A 202 -5.59 17.40 -3.43
N ALA A 203 -4.60 17.70 -2.61
CA ALA A 203 -4.00 19.02 -2.67
C ALA A 203 -3.54 19.18 -4.13
N VAL A 204 -4.16 20.10 -4.86
CA VAL A 204 -3.76 20.42 -6.24
C VAL A 204 -2.33 20.91 -6.17
N GLN A 205 -1.39 20.01 -6.45
CA GLN A 205 0.00 20.40 -6.62
C GLN A 205 0.06 21.09 -7.98
N THR A 206 0.51 22.34 -7.97
CA THR A 206 0.85 23.09 -9.19
C THR A 206 1.95 22.32 -9.92
N LEU A 207 1.74 22.05 -11.22
CA LEU A 207 2.79 21.46 -12.04
C LEU A 207 3.96 22.44 -12.16
N ASN A 208 5.14 21.88 -12.42
CA ASN A 208 6.25 22.69 -12.89
C ASN A 208 5.81 23.40 -14.20
N PRO A 209 6.06 24.71 -14.37
CA PRO A 209 5.76 25.45 -15.60
C PRO A 209 6.19 24.75 -16.88
N ASP A 210 7.37 24.12 -16.92
CA ASP A 210 7.88 23.44 -18.12
C ASP A 210 6.99 22.24 -18.53
N LEU A 211 6.48 21.53 -17.54
CA LEU A 211 5.59 20.40 -17.76
C LEU A 211 4.20 20.89 -18.18
N GLN A 212 3.68 21.95 -17.55
CA GLN A 212 2.41 22.57 -17.93
C GLN A 212 2.47 23.05 -19.40
N ASP A 213 3.50 23.80 -19.78
CA ASP A 213 3.71 24.26 -21.15
C ASP A 213 3.81 23.12 -22.16
N PHE A 214 4.49 22.01 -21.80
CA PHE A 214 4.60 20.84 -22.66
C PHE A 214 3.25 20.15 -22.88
N LEU A 215 2.45 20.04 -21.82
CA LEU A 215 1.10 19.46 -21.86
C LEU A 215 0.14 20.36 -22.67
N ASP A 216 0.18 21.68 -22.45
CA ASP A 216 -0.70 22.66 -23.11
C ASP A 216 -0.40 22.81 -24.61
N LYS A 217 0.84 22.55 -25.04
CA LYS A 217 1.23 22.54 -26.47
C LYS A 217 0.77 21.28 -27.21
N SER A 218 0.26 20.28 -26.50
CA SER A 218 -0.09 19.00 -27.12
C SER A 218 -1.47 19.04 -27.81
N ASN A 219 -1.47 19.03 -29.14
CA ASN A 219 -2.71 19.08 -29.93
C ASN A 219 -3.40 17.71 -30.09
N ASN A 220 -2.64 16.62 -30.03
CA ASN A 220 -3.14 15.26 -30.30
C ASN A 220 -3.34 14.45 -29.02
N GLY A 221 -3.05 15.03 -27.85
CA GLY A 221 -3.06 14.34 -26.57
C GLY A 221 -1.69 13.81 -26.14
N VAL A 222 -1.63 13.38 -24.88
CA VAL A 222 -0.38 13.03 -24.19
C VAL A 222 -0.40 11.56 -23.78
N ILE A 223 0.71 10.86 -24.02
CA ILE A 223 0.99 9.52 -23.49
C ILE A 223 1.86 9.69 -22.24
N TYR A 224 1.38 9.20 -21.09
CA TYR A 224 2.21 9.04 -19.90
C TYR A 224 2.82 7.63 -19.86
N PHE A 225 4.15 7.53 -19.82
CA PHE A 225 4.88 6.27 -19.76
C PHE A 225 5.74 6.19 -18.49
N SER A 226 5.50 5.16 -17.69
CA SER A 226 6.22 4.86 -16.45
C SER A 226 6.20 3.34 -16.20
N LEU A 227 7.30 2.78 -15.68
CA LEU A 227 7.39 1.37 -15.24
C LEU A 227 7.30 1.22 -13.72
N GLY A 228 6.83 2.26 -13.02
CA GLY A 228 6.73 2.28 -11.56
C GLY A 228 8.01 2.77 -10.89
N ALA A 229 8.09 2.60 -9.56
CA ALA A 229 9.21 3.05 -8.74
C ALA A 229 10.22 1.93 -8.41
N ALA A 230 9.78 0.67 -8.45
CA ALA A 230 10.62 -0.48 -8.09
C ALA A 230 11.71 -0.79 -9.13
N ILE A 231 11.50 -0.38 -10.39
CA ILE A 231 12.45 -0.59 -11.48
C ILE A 231 13.03 0.77 -11.85
N LYS A 232 14.33 0.96 -11.62
CA LYS A 232 15.08 2.07 -12.20
C LYS A 232 15.31 1.77 -13.68
N LEU A 233 14.69 2.55 -14.56
CA LEU A 233 14.75 2.31 -16.01
C LEU A 233 16.17 2.41 -16.55
N VAL A 234 17.00 3.26 -15.93
CA VAL A 234 18.42 3.42 -16.26
C VAL A 234 19.23 2.15 -16.05
N ASP A 235 18.85 1.32 -15.07
CA ASP A 235 19.56 0.07 -14.75
C ASP A 235 18.94 -1.11 -15.50
N PHE A 236 17.64 -1.03 -15.83
CA PHE A 236 16.88 -2.11 -16.44
C PHE A 236 16.92 -2.12 -17.97
N LEU A 237 16.98 -0.95 -18.60
CA LEU A 237 16.98 -0.84 -20.06
C LEU A 237 18.39 -0.65 -20.61
N SER A 238 18.77 -1.49 -21.58
CA SER A 238 19.99 -1.26 -22.34
C SER A 238 19.89 0.01 -23.20
N PRO A 239 21.03 0.62 -23.59
CA PRO A 239 21.03 1.76 -24.50
C PRO A 239 20.22 1.51 -25.78
N ASP A 240 20.31 0.30 -26.36
CA ASP A 240 19.55 -0.08 -27.55
C ASP A 240 18.05 -0.08 -27.31
N GLN A 241 17.59 -0.56 -26.15
CA GLN A 241 16.17 -0.54 -25.78
C GLN A 241 15.67 0.89 -25.61
N VAL A 242 16.46 1.76 -24.97
CA VAL A 242 16.14 3.19 -24.85
C VAL A 242 16.01 3.84 -26.23
N GLN A 243 16.90 3.50 -27.18
CA GLN A 243 16.81 4.01 -28.55
C GLN A 243 15.58 3.50 -29.30
N ILE A 244 15.19 2.24 -29.08
CA ILE A 244 13.93 1.70 -29.63
C ILE A 244 12.73 2.48 -29.11
N PHE A 245 12.64 2.72 -27.80
CA PHE A 245 11.56 3.52 -27.22
C PHE A 245 11.54 4.94 -27.79
N LYS A 246 12.68 5.63 -27.87
CA LYS A 246 12.78 6.95 -28.52
C LYS A 246 12.28 6.91 -29.97
N SER A 247 12.70 5.93 -30.75
CA SER A 247 12.32 5.78 -32.16
C SER A 247 10.82 5.52 -32.32
N VAL A 248 10.23 4.68 -31.47
CA VAL A 248 8.79 4.40 -31.47
C VAL A 248 8.01 5.64 -31.05
N PHE A 249 8.37 6.26 -29.92
CA PHE A 249 7.70 7.46 -29.42
C PHE A 249 7.78 8.63 -30.41
N ASN A 250 8.90 8.83 -31.10
CA ASN A 250 9.04 9.86 -32.13
C ASN A 250 8.12 9.67 -33.34
N LYS A 251 7.74 8.42 -33.66
CA LYS A 251 6.82 8.12 -34.77
C LYS A 251 5.35 8.33 -34.40
N LEU A 252 5.04 8.43 -33.11
CA LEU A 252 3.67 8.63 -32.66
C LEU A 252 3.28 10.09 -32.81
N PRO A 253 2.01 10.38 -33.18
CA PRO A 253 1.53 11.76 -33.30
C PRO A 253 1.28 12.44 -31.94
N TYR A 254 1.61 11.78 -30.83
CA TYR A 254 1.33 12.22 -29.46
C TYR A 254 2.58 12.80 -28.79
N ASN A 255 2.38 13.68 -27.82
CA ASN A 255 3.42 14.06 -26.88
C ASN A 255 3.59 12.93 -25.86
N VAL A 256 4.82 12.56 -25.53
CA VAL A 256 5.13 11.46 -24.61
C VAL A 256 5.80 12.01 -23.37
N LEU A 257 5.15 11.88 -22.23
CA LEU A 257 5.72 12.15 -20.92
C LEU A 257 6.33 10.86 -20.36
N TRP A 258 7.65 10.78 -20.33
CA TRP A 258 8.39 9.60 -19.92
C TRP A 258 9.03 9.83 -18.55
N LYS A 259 8.56 9.12 -17.52
CA LYS A 259 9.28 9.02 -16.25
C LYS A 259 10.55 8.18 -16.46
N PHE A 260 11.72 8.79 -16.34
CA PHE A 260 13.01 8.12 -16.52
C PHE A 260 14.02 8.70 -15.53
N GLU A 261 14.73 7.85 -14.79
CA GLU A 261 15.59 8.25 -13.66
C GLU A 261 16.86 9.05 -14.07
N ASN A 262 16.94 9.51 -15.32
CA ASN A 262 17.96 10.42 -15.84
C ASN A 262 17.28 11.56 -16.60
N ASP A 263 17.37 12.79 -16.05
CA ASP A 263 16.73 13.98 -16.63
C ASP A 263 17.34 14.39 -17.98
N THR A 264 18.59 13.98 -18.24
CA THR A 264 19.32 14.31 -19.46
C THR A 264 19.39 13.08 -20.35
N MET A 265 18.32 12.87 -21.10
CA MET A 265 18.28 11.85 -22.15
C MET A 265 18.92 12.41 -23.42
N GLU A 266 20.11 11.93 -23.76
CA GLU A 266 20.82 12.35 -24.99
C GLU A 266 19.98 12.09 -26.25
N SER A 267 20.02 13.01 -27.21
CA SER A 267 19.29 12.88 -28.48
C SER A 267 17.80 12.58 -28.32
N LYS A 268 17.16 13.17 -27.31
CA LYS A 268 15.71 13.05 -27.08
C LYS A 268 14.91 13.82 -28.15
N PRO A 269 13.94 13.19 -28.83
CA PRO A 269 12.99 13.88 -29.70
C PRO A 269 12.22 15.02 -29.01
N GLU A 270 11.73 15.98 -29.81
CA GLU A 270 10.96 17.13 -29.31
C GLU A 270 9.62 16.72 -28.70
N ASN A 271 8.97 15.69 -29.23
CA ASN A 271 7.69 15.21 -28.74
C ASN A 271 7.78 14.40 -27.44
N ILE A 272 8.97 14.24 -26.85
CA ILE A 272 9.16 13.50 -25.60
C ILE A 272 9.57 14.48 -24.49
N PHE A 273 8.95 14.42 -23.32
CA PHE A 273 9.39 15.10 -22.10
C PHE A 273 9.88 14.06 -21.11
N VAL A 274 11.06 14.26 -20.54
CA VAL A 274 11.66 13.32 -19.58
C VAL A 274 11.75 13.98 -18.22
N SER A 275 11.42 13.23 -17.18
CA SER A 275 11.61 13.65 -15.80
C SER A 275 11.86 12.46 -14.89
N LYS A 276 12.78 12.61 -13.92
CA LYS A 276 12.98 11.64 -12.84
C LYS A 276 11.72 11.37 -12.03
N TRP A 277 10.93 12.40 -11.77
CA TRP A 277 9.77 12.30 -10.90
C TRP A 277 8.59 13.09 -11.43
N LEU A 278 7.46 12.41 -11.52
CA LEU A 278 6.20 12.98 -11.97
C LEU A 278 5.12 12.56 -10.99
N ASN A 279 4.30 13.52 -10.55
CA ASN A 279 3.14 13.20 -9.74
C ASN A 279 2.08 12.53 -10.63
N GLN A 280 2.12 11.19 -10.69
CA GLN A 280 1.26 10.38 -11.55
C GLN A 280 -0.22 10.70 -11.36
N SER A 281 -0.68 10.88 -10.12
CA SER A 281 -2.10 11.18 -9.82
C SER A 281 -2.53 12.55 -10.34
N VAL A 282 -1.63 13.53 -10.37
CA VAL A 282 -1.89 14.86 -10.94
C VAL A 282 -1.92 14.78 -12.46
N VAL A 283 -0.89 14.19 -13.07
CA VAL A 283 -0.77 14.02 -14.53
C VAL A 283 -1.98 13.28 -15.09
N LEU A 284 -2.35 12.13 -14.51
CA LEU A 284 -3.51 11.34 -14.96
C LEU A 284 -4.85 11.98 -14.58
N GLY A 285 -4.86 12.83 -13.55
CA GLY A 285 -6.06 13.52 -13.08
C GLY A 285 -6.45 14.75 -13.91
N MET A 286 -5.56 15.22 -14.79
CA MET A 286 -5.78 16.38 -15.67
C MET A 286 -6.48 16.04 -16.99
N ALA A 287 -6.66 14.75 -17.28
CA ALA A 287 -7.43 14.30 -18.45
C ALA A 287 -8.94 14.48 -18.19
N THR A 288 -9.43 15.70 -18.36
CA THR A 288 -10.87 16.03 -18.42
C THR A 288 -11.13 17.03 -19.52
#